data_AF-A0A7J9Q7B0-F1
#
_entry.id   AF-A0A7J9Q7B0-F1
#
_cell.length_a   1.000
_cell.length_b   1.000
_cell.length_c   1.000
_cell.angle_alpha   90.00
_cell.angle_beta   90.00
_cell.angle_gamma   90.00
#
_symmetry.space_group_name_H-M   'P 1'
#
loop_
_entity.id
_entity.type
_entity.pdbx_description
1 polymer ?
#
loop_
_entity_poly.entity_id
_entity_poly.type
_entity_poly.pdbx_seq_one_letter_code
_entity_poly.pdbx_strand_id
1 'polypeptide(L)'
;MITINHIVIFLSAVLIAGSLSVFLALGLSRIFSKIMDIVNYRKMVLSVIFLITALVLVLTGPLGLLILIISTAIGIIPPTVNISRTHAMGCLLLPVILYFML
;
A
#
# COMPACT_ATOMS: atom_id res chain seq x y z
N MET A 1 31.50 -5.13 21.30
CA MET A 1 31.83 -5.98 20.13
C MET A 1 30.66 -6.92 19.91
N ILE A 2 30.02 -6.89 18.74
CA ILE A 2 29.06 -7.93 18.34
C ILE A 2 29.86 -9.23 18.17
N THR A 3 29.56 -10.25 18.97
CA THR A 3 30.14 -11.59 18.84
C THR A 3 29.34 -12.40 17.81
N ILE A 4 30.02 -13.32 17.11
CA ILE A 4 29.45 -14.19 16.06
C ILE A 4 28.13 -14.86 16.47
N ASN A 5 27.96 -15.17 17.76
CA ASN A 5 26.75 -15.79 18.32
C ASN A 5 25.50 -14.91 18.15
N HIS A 6 25.62 -13.59 18.33
CA HIS A 6 24.47 -12.67 18.17
C HIS A 6 23.95 -12.65 16.72
N ILE A 7 24.85 -12.73 15.74
CA ILE A 7 24.47 -12.73 14.32
C ILE A 7 23.70 -14.02 13.97
N VAL A 8 24.10 -15.17 14.51
CA VAL A 8 23.43 -16.46 14.28
C VAL A 8 22.01 -16.48 14.90
N ILE A 9 21.84 -15.88 16.09
CA ILE A 9 20.53 -15.80 16.75
C ILE A 9 19.58 -14.87 15.97
N PHE A 10 20.06 -13.73 15.48
CA PHE A 10 19.24 -12.84 14.64
C PHE A 10 18.87 -13.49 13.29
N LEU A 11 19.82 -14.20 12.67
CA LEU A 11 19.59 -14.85 11.38
C LEU A 11 18.54 -15.97 11.50
N SER A 12 18.63 -16.79 12.54
CA SER A 12 17.64 -17.83 12.82
C SER A 12 16.27 -17.25 13.16
N ALA A 13 16.20 -16.17 13.95
CA ALA A 13 14.95 -15.49 14.26
C ALA A 13 14.25 -14.93 13.02
N VAL A 14 14.99 -14.30 12.10
CA VAL A 14 14.43 -13.78 10.83
C VAL A 14 13.97 -14.90 9.90
N LEU A 15 14.70 -16.03 9.83
CA LEU A 15 14.29 -17.18 9.02
C LEU A 15 12.97 -17.79 9.51
N ILE A 16 12.82 -17.93 10.83
CA ILE A 16 11.61 -18.47 11.45
C ILE A 16 10.45 -17.47 11.28
N ALA A 17 10.69 -16.19 11.57
CA ALA A 17 9.70 -15.13 11.42
C ALA A 17 9.25 -14.97 9.97
N GLY A 18 10.17 -15.03 9.01
CA GLY A 18 9.88 -14.97 7.58
C GLY A 18 9.05 -16.17 7.10
N SER A 19 9.43 -17.38 7.51
CA SER A 19 8.67 -18.60 7.18
C SER A 19 7.25 -18.55 7.74
N LEU A 20 7.10 -18.10 8.99
CA LEU A 20 5.81 -17.96 9.64
C LEU A 20 4.97 -16.84 8.98
N SER A 21 5.61 -15.72 8.64
CA SER A 21 4.96 -14.60 7.95
C SER A 21 4.45 -15.00 6.57
N VAL A 22 5.22 -15.76 5.79
CA VAL A 22 4.77 -16.25 4.48
C VAL A 22 3.61 -17.22 4.63
N PHE A 23 3.64 -18.12 5.62
CA PHE A 23 2.54 -19.05 5.86
C PHE A 23 1.25 -18.34 6.27
N LEU A 24 1.35 -17.38 7.20
CA LEU A 24 0.23 -16.54 7.61
C LEU A 24 -0.26 -15.65 6.47
N ALA A 25 0.64 -15.06 5.70
CA ALA A 25 0.30 -14.20 4.56
C ALA A 25 -0.42 -14.98 3.46
N LEU A 26 0.00 -16.21 3.16
CA LEU A 26 -0.69 -17.06 2.19
C LEU A 26 -2.07 -17.52 2.69
N GLY A 27 -2.19 -17.84 3.98
CA GLY A 27 -3.47 -18.15 4.62
C GLY A 27 -4.45 -16.98 4.59
N LEU A 28 -3.99 -15.80 5.02
CA LEU A 28 -4.75 -14.56 4.96
C LEU A 28 -5.11 -14.20 3.51
N SER A 29 -4.17 -14.29 2.57
CA SER A 29 -4.43 -13.96 1.16
C SER A 29 -5.51 -14.82 0.54
N ARG A 30 -5.57 -16.12 0.87
CA ARG A 30 -6.68 -17.00 0.44
C ARG A 30 -8.00 -16.64 1.13
N ILE A 31 -7.98 -16.33 2.42
CA ILE A 31 -9.16 -15.87 3.16
C ILE A 31 -9.70 -14.58 2.56
N PHE A 32 -8.83 -13.60 2.31
CA PHE A 32 -9.19 -12.30 1.74
C PHE A 32 -9.66 -12.43 0.30
N SER A 33 -9.06 -13.30 -0.50
CA SER A 33 -9.52 -13.58 -1.87
C SER A 33 -10.92 -14.20 -1.87
N LYS A 34 -11.23 -15.08 -0.91
CA LYS A 34 -12.58 -15.67 -0.75
C LYS A 34 -13.61 -14.68 -0.20
N ILE A 35 -13.17 -13.76 0.67
CA ILE A 35 -14.01 -12.66 1.21
C ILE A 35 -14.25 -11.56 0.17
N MET A 36 -13.29 -11.29 -0.72
CA MET A 36 -13.45 -10.36 -1.84
C MET A 36 -14.42 -10.87 -2.90
N ASP A 37 -14.57 -12.19 -3.04
CA ASP A 37 -15.57 -12.80 -3.93
C ASP A 37 -17.01 -12.65 -3.37
N ILE A 38 -17.17 -12.72 -2.05
CA ILE A 38 -18.46 -12.61 -1.35
C ILE A 38 -18.87 -11.16 -1.05
N VAL A 39 -17.90 -10.28 -0.76
CA VAL A 39 -18.17 -8.87 -0.46
C VAL A 39 -18.03 -8.08 -1.75
N ASN A 40 -19.17 -7.71 -2.33
CA ASN A 40 -19.25 -6.80 -3.47
C ASN A 40 -18.23 -5.66 -3.32
N TYR A 41 -17.16 -5.70 -4.11
CA TYR A 41 -16.00 -4.79 -4.06
C TYR A 41 -16.43 -3.32 -3.92
N ARG A 42 -17.55 -3.00 -4.56
CA ARG A 42 -18.20 -1.70 -4.56
C ARG A 42 -18.63 -1.22 -3.17
N LYS A 43 -19.18 -2.08 -2.31
CA LYS A 43 -19.57 -1.73 -0.93
C LYS A 43 -18.36 -1.51 -0.03
N MET A 44 -17.32 -2.33 -0.19
CA MET A 44 -16.07 -2.20 0.57
C MET A 44 -15.36 -0.89 0.22
N VAL A 45 -15.21 -0.59 -1.07
CA VAL A 45 -14.62 0.67 -1.54
C VAL A 45 -15.44 1.87 -1.08
N LEU A 46 -16.77 1.82 -1.13
CA LEU A 46 -17.62 2.91 -0.65
C LEU A 46 -17.42 3.17 0.87
N SER A 47 -17.30 2.11 1.66
CA SER A 47 -17.01 2.22 3.10
C SER A 47 -15.65 2.87 3.36
N VAL A 48 -14.63 2.51 2.58
CA VAL A 48 -13.28 3.10 2.71
C VAL A 48 -13.29 4.57 2.34
N ILE A 49 -13.94 4.94 1.23
CA ILE A 49 -14.07 6.34 0.82
C ILE A 49 -14.76 7.16 1.91
N PHE A 50 -15.86 6.64 2.47
CA PHE A 50 -16.60 7.29 3.55
C PHE A 50 -15.76 7.48 4.82
N LEU A 51 -14.98 6.46 5.19
CA LEU A 51 -14.11 6.54 6.36
C LEU A 51 -13.00 7.58 6.18
N ILE A 52 -12.37 7.62 5.00
CA ILE A 52 -11.31 8.58 4.70
C ILE A 52 -11.87 10.01 4.67
N THR A 53 -13.02 10.24 4.03
CA THR A 53 -13.64 11.58 4.01
C THR A 53 -14.03 12.05 5.40
N ALA A 54 -14.60 11.18 6.24
CA ALA A 54 -14.92 11.50 7.63
C ALA A 54 -13.66 11.83 8.44
N LEU A 55 -12.59 11.04 8.27
CA LEU A 55 -11.33 11.25 8.99
C LEU A 55 -10.67 12.58 8.60
N VAL A 56 -10.66 12.91 7.31
CA VAL A 56 -10.13 14.20 6.81
C VAL A 56 -10.93 15.38 7.34
N LEU A 57 -12.26 15.24 7.46
CA LEU A 57 -13.12 16.27 8.04
C LEU A 57 -12.78 16.53 9.52
N VAL A 58 -12.54 15.46 10.28
CA VAL A 58 -12.18 15.54 11.70
C VAL A 58 -10.77 16.10 11.92
N LEU A 59 -9.80 15.71 11.07
CA LEU A 59 -8.38 16.01 11.31
C LEU A 59 -7.89 17.31 10.68
N THR A 60 -8.44 17.72 9.53
CA THR A 60 -7.94 18.88 8.75
C THR A 60 -9.01 19.97 8.53
N GLY A 61 -10.30 19.68 8.76
CA GLY A 61 -11.38 20.63 8.50
C GLY A 61 -11.67 20.84 7.01
N PRO A 62 -12.37 21.92 6.61
CA PRO A 62 -12.91 22.11 5.24
C PRO A 62 -11.85 22.19 4.13
N LEU A 63 -10.62 22.61 4.46
CA LEU A 63 -9.49 22.63 3.52
C LEU A 63 -9.06 21.23 3.09
N GLY A 64 -9.20 20.23 3.96
CA GLY A 64 -8.82 18.84 3.69
C GLY A 64 -9.69 18.20 2.62
N LEU A 65 -10.95 18.63 2.53
CA LEU A 65 -11.90 18.12 1.54
C LEU A 65 -11.50 18.57 0.13
N LEU A 66 -10.99 19.80 -0.02
CA LEU A 66 -10.44 20.29 -1.28
C LEU A 66 -9.24 19.46 -1.73
N ILE A 67 -8.31 19.19 -0.81
CA ILE A 67 -7.09 18.40 -1.07
C ILE A 67 -7.46 16.96 -1.45
N LEU A 68 -8.46 16.37 -0.80
CA LEU A 68 -8.95 15.03 -1.10
C LEU A 68 -9.55 14.94 -2.51
N ILE A 69 -10.29 15.96 -2.95
CA ILE A 69 -10.83 16.03 -4.32
C ILE A 69 -9.68 16.13 -5.34
N ILE A 70 -8.73 17.04 -5.10
CA ILE A 70 -7.60 17.25 -6.02
C ILE A 70 -6.73 15.98 -6.10
N SER A 71 -6.45 15.35 -4.96
CA SER A 71 -5.68 14.09 -4.89
C SER A 71 -6.42 12.93 -5.57
N THR A 72 -7.74 12.83 -5.39
CA THR A 72 -8.57 11.81 -6.06
C THR A 72 -8.58 12.01 -7.57
N ALA A 73 -8.72 13.27 -8.03
CA ALA A 73 -8.64 13.59 -9.45
C ALA A 73 -7.27 13.18 -10.01
N ILE A 74 -6.17 13.52 -9.33
CA ILE A 74 -4.81 13.14 -9.76
C ILE A 74 -4.62 11.63 -9.80
N GLY A 75 -5.13 10.89 -8.82
CA GLY A 75 -5.04 9.43 -8.75
C GLY A 75 -5.84 8.70 -9.83
N ILE A 76 -6.87 9.34 -10.40
CA ILE A 76 -7.75 8.78 -11.44
C ILE A 76 -7.23 9.07 -12.86
N ILE A 77 -6.28 9.99 -13.05
CA ILE A 77 -5.65 10.27 -14.37
C ILE A 77 -5.01 9.01 -15.02
N PRO A 78 -4.19 8.20 -14.32
CA PRO A 78 -3.61 7.00 -14.93
C PRO A 78 -4.60 5.99 -15.51
N PRO A 79 -5.68 5.58 -14.80
CA PRO A 79 -6.65 4.63 -15.36
C PRO A 79 -7.50 5.20 -16.51
N THR A 80 -7.70 6.52 -16.61
CA THR A 80 -8.46 7.11 -17.73
C THR A 80 -7.64 7.24 -19.02
N VAL A 81 -6.31 7.37 -18.89
CA VAL A 81 -5.39 7.50 -20.04
C VAL A 81 -4.82 6.13 -20.49
N ASN A 82 -5.26 5.00 -19.90
CA ASN A 82 -4.77 3.65 -20.23
C ASN A 82 -3.23 3.52 -20.15
N ILE A 83 -2.58 4.35 -19.34
CA ILE A 83 -1.14 4.34 -19.11
C ILE A 83 -0.83 3.61 -17.81
N SER A 84 0.29 2.89 -17.80
CA SER A 84 0.78 2.16 -16.64
C SER A 84 0.81 3.07 -15.41
N ARG A 85 0.26 2.60 -14.27
CA ARG A 85 0.19 3.34 -12.99
C ARG A 85 1.57 3.84 -12.49
N THR A 86 2.64 3.31 -13.06
CA THR A 86 4.03 3.77 -12.90
C THR A 86 4.24 5.24 -13.26
N HIS A 87 3.51 5.82 -14.22
CA HIS A 87 3.65 7.25 -14.56
C HIS A 87 3.16 8.18 -13.44
N ALA A 88 2.15 7.77 -12.66
CA ALA A 88 1.70 8.54 -11.50
C ALA A 88 2.61 8.34 -10.27
N MET A 89 3.48 7.32 -10.29
CA MET A 89 4.57 7.13 -9.34
C MET A 89 5.85 7.87 -9.77
N GLY A 90 5.72 9.04 -10.40
CA GLY A 90 6.87 9.81 -10.92
C GLY A 90 7.96 10.08 -9.88
N CYS A 91 7.59 10.22 -8.60
CA CYS A 91 8.53 10.38 -7.49
C CYS A 91 9.46 9.16 -7.29
N LEU A 92 9.02 7.96 -7.66
CA LEU A 92 9.83 6.74 -7.64
C LEU A 92 10.54 6.50 -8.98
N LEU A 93 9.90 6.87 -10.09
CA LEU A 93 10.46 6.66 -11.43
C LEU A 93 11.71 7.53 -11.66
N LEU A 94 11.65 8.80 -11.24
CA LEU A 94 12.73 9.77 -11.40
C LEU A 94 14.06 9.33 -10.73
N PRO A 95 14.08 8.90 -9.45
CA PRO A 95 15.31 8.40 -8.83
C PRO A 95 15.79 7.08 -9.42
N VAL A 96 14.89 6.19 -9.87
CA VAL A 96 15.30 4.91 -10.50
C VAL A 96 16.01 5.14 -11.82
N ILE A 97 15.51 6.05 -12.66
CA ILE A 97 16.16 6.37 -13.94
C ILE A 97 17.53 7.02 -13.68
N LEU A 98 17.62 7.91 -12.69
CA LEU A 98 18.88 8.55 -12.34
C LEU A 98 19.92 7.55 -11.81
N TYR A 99 19.50 6.58 -11.00
CA TYR A 99 20.36 5.53 -10.45
C TYR A 99 20.83 4.52 -11.50
N PHE A 100 20.04 4.27 -12.54
CA PHE A 100 20.43 3.33 -13.60
C PHE A 100 21.28 3.99 -14.69
N MET A 101 21.17 5.32 -14.85
CA MET A 101 21.92 6.09 -15.84
C MET A 101 23.27 6.62 -15.32
N LEU A 102 23.40 6.83 -14.01
CA LEU A 102 24.64 7.24 -13.33
C LEU A 102 25.40 6.03 -12.78
#